data_AF-A0A7X6VK56-F1
#
_entry.id   AF-A0A7X6VK56-F1
#
_cell.length_a   1.000
_cell.length_b   1.000
_cell.length_c   1.000
_cell.angle_alpha   90.00
_cell.angle_beta   90.00
_cell.angle_gamma   90.00
#
_symmetry.space_group_name_H-M   'P 1'
#
loop_
_entity.id
_entity.type
_entity.pdbx_description
1 polymer ?
#
loop_
_entity_poly.entity_id
_entity_poly.type
_entity_poly.pdbx_seq_one_letter_code
_entity_poly.pdbx_strand_id
1 'polypeptide(L)'
;MNNITYKLSIIFSIIFFISSSGCEKKSDNESDITHFKVNSIADIDALAAALKNEILNSQTELSVTGTSYYVSNNGNDSNSGRSPSQAWATLSKVSETEYSKGDAVFFERGGTWRGHLIAKGGVRYSAYGEGTKPKLYGSRQNYSVKGKWLETEIPNVYVYDEALEKDAGVLVFNEGEAHSIKKVIGIDGFSGAASELKNDLEMYHDVNDKRVCLFSDSGNPADRFSSIEFCLKDHIIRTKGNDILIDNLCIKYGGAHGIGSGTISGLKVTNCEFGWIGGSIQGGTTRYGNAIEIWGSCRDYYVDHCY
;
A
#
# COMPACT_ATOMS: atom_id res chain seq x y z
N MET A 1 5.98 -15.63 41.58
CA MET A 1 5.70 -15.44 40.15
C MET A 1 5.83 -13.96 39.89
N ASN A 2 6.90 -13.56 39.21
CA ASN A 2 7.17 -12.14 38.93
C ASN A 2 6.31 -11.73 37.74
N ASN A 3 5.30 -10.90 37.97
CA ASN A 3 4.58 -10.23 36.91
C ASN A 3 5.53 -9.24 36.24
N ILE A 4 5.97 -9.56 35.02
CA ILE A 4 6.73 -8.64 34.18
C ILE A 4 5.69 -7.89 33.34
N THR A 5 5.44 -6.64 33.69
CA THR A 5 4.59 -5.74 32.90
C THR A 5 5.38 -5.29 31.68
N TYR A 6 4.99 -5.74 30.48
CA TYR A 6 5.59 -5.24 29.24
C TYR A 6 4.86 -3.97 28.77
N LYS A 7 5.61 -2.90 28.51
CA LYS A 7 5.11 -1.70 27.83
C LYS A 7 5.11 -2.00 26.33
N LEU A 8 3.98 -2.51 25.83
CA LEU A 8 3.85 -2.90 24.43
C LEU A 8 3.40 -1.68 23.61
N SER A 9 4.35 -0.88 23.12
CA SER A 9 4.11 -0.12 21.89
C SER A 9 4.12 -1.15 20.75
N ILE A 10 2.94 -1.63 20.35
CA ILE A 10 2.80 -2.55 19.21
C ILE A 10 3.11 -1.76 17.94
N ILE A 11 4.40 -1.60 17.66
CA ILE A 11 4.90 -1.30 16.32
C ILE A 11 5.09 -2.67 15.68
N PHE A 12 4.05 -3.17 15.01
CA PHE A 12 4.27 -4.14 13.93
C PHE A 12 5.30 -3.53 12.99
N SER A 13 6.26 -4.34 12.50
CA SER A 13 7.43 -3.89 11.72
C SER A 13 7.08 -2.99 10.53
N ILE A 14 6.82 -1.72 10.82
CA ILE A 14 6.96 -0.57 9.94
C ILE A 14 8.31 -0.02 10.36
N ILE A 15 9.31 -0.19 9.51
CA ILE A 15 10.61 0.46 9.71
C ILE A 15 10.36 1.97 9.57
N PHE A 16 10.11 2.64 10.70
CA PHE A 16 10.03 4.09 10.76
C PHE A 16 11.45 4.66 10.79
N PHE A 17 11.93 5.16 9.65
CA PHE A 17 13.06 6.10 9.64
C PHE A 17 12.51 7.51 9.85
N ILE A 18 12.60 8.02 11.08
CA ILE A 18 12.45 9.45 11.36
C ILE A 18 13.87 10.02 11.43
N SER A 19 14.33 10.69 10.38
CA SER A 19 15.54 11.51 10.43
C SER A 19 15.18 12.98 10.64
N SER A 20 15.03 13.42 11.88
CA SER A 20 15.18 14.85 12.21
C SER A 20 15.44 15.08 13.70
N SER A 21 16.56 15.73 14.00
CA SER A 21 16.83 16.34 15.30
C SER A 21 15.82 17.46 15.56
N GLY A 22 14.97 17.31 16.58
CA GLY A 22 14.13 18.40 17.09
C GLY A 22 12.63 18.14 17.26
N CYS A 23 12.18 16.89 17.48
CA CYS A 23 10.78 16.63 17.83
C CYS A 23 10.59 16.64 19.36
N GLU A 24 9.97 17.70 19.91
CA GLU A 24 9.53 17.73 21.30
C GLU A 24 8.34 16.77 21.47
N LYS A 25 8.49 15.77 22.34
CA LYS A 25 7.39 14.91 22.79
C LYS A 25 6.41 15.75 23.59
N LYS A 26 5.16 15.86 23.13
CA LYS A 26 4.05 16.22 24.04
C LYS A 26 3.92 15.10 25.09
N SER A 27 3.78 15.48 26.35
CA SER A 27 3.50 14.55 27.44
C SER A 27 2.05 14.06 27.31
N ASP A 28 1.87 12.90 26.71
CA ASP A 28 0.58 12.20 26.77
C ASP A 28 0.38 11.69 28.19
N ASN A 29 -0.77 12.02 28.80
CA ASN A 29 -1.18 11.51 30.10
C ASN A 29 -1.25 9.98 30.03
N GLU A 30 -0.57 9.30 30.95
CA GLU A 30 -0.36 7.85 30.98
C GLU A 30 -1.63 7.03 31.30
N SER A 31 -2.82 7.64 31.27
CA SER A 31 -4.09 7.10 31.77
C SER A 31 -4.91 6.30 30.76
N ASP A 32 -4.60 6.35 29.46
CA ASP A 32 -5.39 5.67 28.41
C ASP A 32 -4.71 4.42 27.83
N ILE A 33 -3.65 3.91 28.48
CA ILE A 33 -3.00 2.67 28.06
C ILE A 33 -3.81 1.48 28.60
N THR A 34 -4.60 0.85 27.74
CA THR A 34 -5.16 -0.48 28.00
C THR A 34 -4.00 -1.47 28.20
N HIS A 35 -3.75 -1.85 29.44
CA HIS A 35 -2.75 -2.87 29.75
C HIS A 35 -3.33 -4.23 29.38
N PHE A 36 -3.01 -4.72 28.18
CA PHE A 36 -3.34 -6.09 27.79
C PHE A 36 -2.60 -7.06 28.73
N LYS A 37 -3.36 -7.98 29.35
CA LYS A 37 -2.76 -9.08 30.11
C LYS A 37 -2.21 -10.10 29.13
N VAL A 38 -0.89 -10.12 28.96
CA VAL A 38 -0.19 -11.06 28.08
C VAL A 38 0.60 -12.02 28.96
N ASN A 39 0.31 -13.33 28.88
CA ASN A 39 1.02 -14.37 29.63
C ASN A 39 1.87 -15.26 28.72
N SER A 40 1.67 -15.21 27.40
CA SER A 40 2.35 -16.04 26.41
C SER A 40 2.43 -15.37 25.03
N ILE A 41 3.27 -15.92 24.14
CA ILE A 41 3.32 -15.51 22.71
C ILE A 41 1.97 -15.76 22.03
N ALA A 42 1.29 -16.85 22.37
CA ALA A 42 -0.03 -17.15 21.82
C ALA A 42 -1.07 -16.07 22.19
N ASP A 43 -0.96 -15.44 23.37
CA ASP A 43 -1.82 -14.31 23.73
C ASP A 43 -1.54 -13.08 22.84
N ILE A 44 -0.28 -12.86 22.46
CA ILE A 44 0.11 -11.79 21.52
C ILE A 44 -0.51 -12.05 20.14
N ASP A 45 -0.38 -13.29 19.63
CA ASP A 45 -0.93 -13.67 18.33
C ASP A 45 -2.47 -13.53 18.31
N ALA A 46 -3.14 -13.91 19.40
CA ALA A 46 -4.58 -13.76 19.52
C ALA A 46 -5.01 -12.28 19.55
N LEU A 47 -4.29 -11.43 20.30
CA LEU A 47 -4.55 -9.99 20.34
C LEU A 47 -4.29 -9.32 18.98
N ALA A 48 -3.22 -9.72 18.30
CA ALA A 48 -2.90 -9.25 16.95
C ALA A 48 -3.99 -9.64 15.94
N ALA A 49 -4.46 -10.89 15.99
CA ALA A 49 -5.55 -11.35 15.14
C ALA A 49 -6.87 -10.63 15.43
N ALA A 50 -7.18 -10.38 16.71
CA ALA A 50 -8.34 -9.61 17.12
C ALA A 50 -8.28 -8.16 16.61
N LEU A 51 -7.16 -7.47 16.81
CA LEU A 51 -6.95 -6.11 16.31
C LEU A 51 -7.00 -6.06 14.79
N LYS A 52 -6.39 -7.02 14.10
CA LYS A 52 -6.50 -7.14 12.63
C LYS A 52 -7.97 -7.27 12.21
N ASN A 53 -8.74 -8.14 12.86
CA ASN A 53 -10.15 -8.32 12.55
C ASN A 53 -10.97 -7.05 12.82
N GLU A 54 -10.69 -6.34 13.92
CA GLU A 54 -11.29 -5.04 14.22
C GLU A 54 -10.99 -4.02 13.12
N ILE A 55 -9.72 -3.87 12.75
CA ILE A 55 -9.28 -2.95 11.69
C ILE A 55 -9.98 -3.29 10.38
N LEU A 56 -9.97 -4.56 9.96
CA LEU A 56 -10.58 -5.00 8.69
C LEU A 56 -12.09 -4.75 8.63
N ASN A 57 -12.79 -4.81 9.77
CA ASN A 57 -14.25 -4.65 9.87
C ASN A 57 -14.70 -3.29 10.41
N SER A 58 -13.75 -2.37 10.67
CA SER A 58 -14.07 -1.03 11.16
C SER A 58 -15.04 -0.30 10.24
N GLN A 59 -15.96 0.44 10.84
CA GLN A 59 -16.93 1.28 10.15
C GLN A 59 -16.39 2.68 9.93
N THR A 60 -17.00 3.42 9.02
CA THR A 60 -16.64 4.81 8.76
C THR A 60 -17.31 5.70 9.80
N GLU A 61 -16.53 6.21 10.75
CA GLU A 61 -16.98 7.11 11.81
C GLU A 61 -16.31 8.48 11.64
N LEU A 62 -16.82 9.29 10.71
CA LEU A 62 -16.28 10.61 10.43
C LEU A 62 -17.34 11.69 10.33
N SER A 63 -17.02 12.87 10.85
CA SER A 63 -17.85 14.06 10.72
C SER A 63 -17.45 14.84 9.47
N VAL A 64 -18.39 15.03 8.55
CA VAL A 64 -18.21 15.85 7.33
C VAL A 64 -18.80 17.24 7.58
N THR A 65 -17.98 18.28 7.43
CA THR A 65 -18.45 19.68 7.54
C THR A 65 -18.66 20.35 6.19
N GLY A 66 -18.15 19.75 5.11
CA GLY A 66 -18.31 20.20 3.72
C GLY A 66 -19.19 19.27 2.89
N THR A 67 -18.86 19.14 1.60
CA THR A 67 -19.58 18.29 0.64
C THR A 67 -19.05 16.86 0.68
N SER A 68 -19.97 15.89 0.66
CA SER A 68 -19.65 14.48 0.48
C SER A 68 -19.66 14.10 -1.00
N TYR A 69 -18.58 13.48 -1.46
CA TYR A 69 -18.42 12.92 -2.79
C TYR A 69 -18.31 11.40 -2.72
N TYR A 70 -18.84 10.70 -3.72
CA TYR A 70 -18.93 9.24 -3.76
C TYR A 70 -18.25 8.70 -5.00
N VAL A 71 -17.56 7.57 -4.85
CA VAL A 71 -16.82 6.89 -5.92
C VAL A 71 -17.20 5.41 -5.91
N SER A 72 -17.55 4.87 -7.07
CA SER A 72 -17.92 3.46 -7.28
C SER A 72 -17.29 2.97 -8.59
N ASN A 73 -16.86 1.71 -8.65
CA ASN A 73 -16.41 1.14 -9.92
C ASN A 73 -17.50 1.11 -11.01
N ASN A 74 -18.78 1.17 -10.62
CA ASN A 74 -19.93 1.27 -11.53
C ASN A 74 -20.38 2.73 -11.77
N GLY A 75 -19.65 3.70 -11.23
CA GLY A 75 -19.95 5.13 -11.38
C GLY A 75 -19.59 5.68 -12.76
N ASN A 76 -19.68 7.01 -12.90
CA ASN A 76 -19.29 7.73 -14.11
C ASN A 76 -18.71 9.12 -13.74
N ASP A 77 -17.56 9.47 -14.30
CA ASP A 77 -16.86 10.73 -13.99
C ASP A 77 -17.56 12.00 -14.52
N SER A 78 -18.60 11.83 -15.35
CA SER A 78 -19.53 12.91 -15.72
C SER A 78 -20.62 13.16 -14.67
N ASN A 79 -20.79 12.26 -13.70
CA ASN A 79 -21.78 12.44 -12.64
C ASN A 79 -21.37 13.56 -11.68
N SER A 80 -22.33 14.04 -10.89
CA SER A 80 -22.07 15.08 -9.89
C SER A 80 -21.12 14.62 -8.77
N GLY A 81 -21.05 13.31 -8.49
CA GLY A 81 -20.34 12.75 -7.35
C GLY A 81 -21.07 12.91 -6.02
N ARG A 82 -22.21 13.63 -5.96
CA ARG A 82 -22.82 14.10 -4.69
C ARG A 82 -23.79 13.11 -4.03
N SER A 83 -23.91 11.90 -4.57
CA SER A 83 -24.67 10.79 -3.96
C SER A 83 -24.15 9.45 -4.49
N PRO A 84 -24.40 8.32 -3.80
CA PRO A 84 -24.01 7.00 -4.28
C PRO A 84 -24.52 6.67 -5.69
N SER A 85 -25.77 7.03 -6.02
CA SER A 85 -26.36 6.80 -7.35
C SER A 85 -25.81 7.74 -8.45
N GLN A 86 -25.01 8.73 -8.06
CA GLN A 86 -24.32 9.67 -8.93
C GLN A 86 -22.82 9.68 -8.65
N ALA A 87 -22.26 8.54 -8.25
CA ALA A 87 -20.85 8.40 -7.94
C ALA A 87 -19.95 8.58 -9.17
N TRP A 88 -18.73 9.07 -8.94
CA TRP A 88 -17.64 9.02 -9.92
C TRP A 88 -17.08 7.60 -10.04
N ALA A 89 -16.26 7.38 -11.07
CA ALA A 89 -15.64 6.08 -11.33
C ALA A 89 -14.17 6.02 -10.93
N THR A 90 -13.39 7.07 -11.19
CA THR A 90 -11.92 6.94 -11.24
C THR A 90 -11.16 7.73 -10.17
N LEU A 91 -9.93 7.27 -9.87
CA LEU A 91 -8.96 8.01 -9.05
C LEU A 91 -8.50 9.32 -9.70
N SER A 92 -8.45 9.37 -11.04
CA SER A 92 -8.09 10.60 -11.78
C SER A 92 -9.12 11.69 -11.52
N LYS A 93 -10.41 11.38 -11.62
CA LYS A 93 -11.48 12.32 -11.28
C LYS A 93 -11.37 12.85 -9.84
N VAL A 94 -11.10 11.97 -8.88
CA VAL A 94 -10.90 12.36 -7.48
C VAL A 94 -9.68 13.25 -7.31
N SER A 95 -8.57 12.94 -7.99
CA SER A 95 -7.29 13.65 -7.88
C SER A 95 -7.30 15.03 -8.55
N GLU A 96 -8.11 15.19 -9.60
CA GLU A 96 -8.23 16.42 -10.39
C GLU A 96 -9.28 17.38 -9.87
N THR A 97 -10.24 16.88 -9.07
CA THR A 97 -11.25 17.72 -8.45
C THR A 97 -10.62 18.67 -7.43
N GLU A 98 -11.07 19.92 -7.46
CA GLU A 98 -10.75 20.92 -6.45
C GLU A 98 -11.80 20.87 -5.34
N TYR A 99 -11.33 20.78 -4.11
CA TYR A 99 -12.17 20.61 -2.92
C TYR A 99 -12.09 21.83 -2.01
N SER A 100 -13.12 22.01 -1.20
CA SER A 100 -13.09 22.93 -0.07
C SER A 100 -12.70 22.20 1.21
N LYS A 101 -12.15 22.94 2.17
CA LYS A 101 -11.85 22.40 3.50
C LYS A 101 -13.13 21.85 4.14
N GLY A 102 -13.06 20.62 4.66
CA GLY A 102 -14.19 19.91 5.27
C GLY A 102 -14.92 18.96 4.33
N ASP A 103 -14.60 18.99 3.03
CA ASP A 103 -15.13 18.02 2.07
C ASP A 103 -14.65 16.59 2.38
N ALA A 104 -15.42 15.61 1.93
CA ALA A 104 -15.11 14.19 2.08
C ALA A 104 -15.32 13.44 0.78
N VAL A 105 -14.47 12.44 0.54
CA VAL A 105 -14.57 11.49 -0.58
C VAL A 105 -14.72 10.09 -0.01
N PHE A 106 -15.81 9.42 -0.38
CA PHE A 106 -16.14 8.07 0.05
C PHE A 106 -16.02 7.10 -1.12
N PHE A 107 -15.21 6.06 -0.96
CA PHE A 107 -15.08 4.96 -1.91
C PHE A 107 -16.01 3.81 -1.53
N GLU A 108 -16.67 3.20 -2.52
CA GLU A 108 -17.59 2.09 -2.30
C GLU A 108 -16.83 0.85 -1.81
N ARG A 109 -17.31 0.25 -0.72
CA ARG A 109 -16.80 -1.04 -0.24
C ARG A 109 -16.96 -2.13 -1.30
N GLY A 110 -16.01 -3.07 -1.31
CA GLY A 110 -15.88 -4.09 -2.36
C GLY A 110 -15.25 -3.58 -3.66
N GLY A 111 -15.12 -2.26 -3.85
CA GLY A 111 -14.50 -1.68 -5.03
C GLY A 111 -12.98 -1.85 -5.06
N THR A 112 -12.41 -1.85 -6.27
CA THR A 112 -10.97 -1.88 -6.54
C THR A 112 -10.61 -0.78 -7.53
N TRP A 113 -9.71 0.11 -7.11
CA TRP A 113 -9.14 1.17 -7.92
C TRP A 113 -7.65 0.95 -8.09
N ARG A 114 -7.17 1.05 -9.32
CA ARG A 114 -5.78 0.81 -9.68
C ARG A 114 -5.11 2.12 -10.11
N GLY A 115 -3.88 2.34 -9.64
CA GLY A 115 -3.08 3.51 -9.95
C GLY A 115 -2.81 4.38 -8.73
N HIS A 116 -2.78 5.69 -8.95
CA HIS A 116 -2.31 6.68 -7.98
C HIS A 116 -3.42 7.67 -7.60
N LEU A 117 -3.59 7.95 -6.32
CA LEU A 117 -4.48 8.98 -5.77
C LEU A 117 -3.70 10.22 -5.29
N ILE A 118 -4.10 11.42 -5.71
CA ILE A 118 -3.64 12.68 -5.07
C ILE A 118 -4.64 13.05 -3.97
N ALA A 119 -4.26 12.85 -2.71
CA ALA A 119 -5.04 13.28 -1.56
C ALA A 119 -4.83 14.78 -1.30
N LYS A 120 -5.91 15.57 -1.40
CA LYS A 120 -5.90 17.04 -1.32
C LYS A 120 -6.05 17.52 0.12
N GLY A 121 -5.40 18.64 0.43
CA GLY A 121 -5.46 19.26 1.76
C GLY A 121 -6.86 19.68 2.18
N GLY A 122 -7.18 19.52 3.47
CA GLY A 122 -8.49 19.84 4.05
C GLY A 122 -9.58 18.81 3.79
N VAL A 123 -9.26 17.67 3.16
CA VAL A 123 -10.22 16.65 2.73
C VAL A 123 -10.13 15.40 3.60
N ARG A 124 -11.25 14.68 3.71
CA ARG A 124 -11.35 13.37 4.36
C ARG A 124 -11.59 12.28 3.31
N TYR A 125 -10.83 11.21 3.34
CA TYR A 125 -10.99 10.06 2.45
C TYR A 125 -11.40 8.84 3.28
N SER A 126 -12.55 8.22 2.97
CA SER A 126 -13.01 7.02 3.66
C SER A 126 -13.86 6.12 2.78
N ALA A 127 -14.58 5.17 3.37
CA ALA A 127 -15.41 4.18 2.71
C ALA A 127 -16.91 4.46 2.89
N TYR A 128 -17.75 3.92 2.01
CA TYR A 128 -19.20 3.81 2.21
C TYR A 128 -19.74 2.48 1.71
N GLY A 129 -20.97 2.15 2.08
CA GLY A 129 -21.62 0.90 1.71
C GLY A 129 -21.19 -0.26 2.60
N GLU A 130 -21.30 -1.48 2.08
CA GLU A 130 -21.09 -2.74 2.81
C GLU A 130 -19.99 -3.60 2.16
N GLY A 131 -19.35 -4.47 2.94
CA GLY A 131 -18.35 -5.42 2.45
C GLY A 131 -16.90 -5.06 2.80
N THR A 132 -15.94 -5.59 2.03
CA THR A 132 -14.51 -5.36 2.29
C THR A 132 -14.14 -3.89 2.06
N LYS A 133 -13.09 -3.41 2.74
CA LYS A 133 -12.57 -2.06 2.51
C LYS A 133 -12.31 -1.79 1.02
N PRO A 134 -12.53 -0.55 0.54
CA PRO A 134 -12.13 -0.13 -0.80
C PRO A 134 -10.64 -0.40 -1.04
N LYS A 135 -10.33 -1.10 -2.12
CA LYS A 135 -8.96 -1.49 -2.49
C LYS A 135 -8.34 -0.42 -3.39
N LEU A 136 -7.30 0.26 -2.90
CA LEU A 136 -6.46 1.16 -3.68
C LEU A 136 -5.15 0.44 -3.97
N TYR A 137 -5.00 -0.04 -5.20
CA TYR A 137 -3.87 -0.85 -5.62
C TYR A 137 -2.91 -0.04 -6.47
N GLY A 138 -1.63 -0.04 -6.09
CA GLY A 138 -0.56 0.58 -6.89
C GLY A 138 -0.30 -0.18 -8.19
N SER A 139 -0.58 -1.48 -8.23
CA SER A 139 -0.42 -2.27 -9.44
C SER A 139 -1.47 -1.93 -10.48
N ARG A 140 -1.02 -1.77 -11.73
CA ARG A 140 -1.84 -1.29 -12.84
C ARG A 140 -2.91 -2.30 -13.27
N GLN A 141 -2.67 -3.59 -13.07
CA GLN A 141 -3.55 -4.69 -13.46
C GLN A 141 -3.15 -5.97 -12.74
N ASN A 142 -3.96 -7.02 -12.89
CA ASN A 142 -3.52 -8.38 -12.60
C ASN A 142 -2.65 -8.87 -13.78
N TYR A 143 -1.39 -9.17 -13.52
CA TYR A 143 -0.39 -9.66 -14.48
C TYR A 143 -0.40 -11.18 -14.66
N SER A 144 -1.35 -11.90 -14.07
CA SER A 144 -1.64 -13.30 -14.43
C SER A 144 -2.42 -13.37 -15.75
N VAL A 145 -1.77 -12.99 -16.84
CA VAL A 145 -2.37 -12.96 -18.18
C VAL A 145 -1.80 -14.10 -19.02
N LYS A 146 -2.65 -15.05 -19.41
CA LYS A 146 -2.26 -16.17 -20.29
C LYS A 146 -1.66 -15.65 -21.58
N GLY A 147 -0.54 -16.23 -22.00
CA GLY A 147 0.18 -15.83 -23.22
C GLY A 147 1.02 -14.56 -23.10
N LYS A 148 0.99 -13.84 -21.96
CA LYS A 148 1.87 -12.69 -21.72
C LYS A 148 3.17 -13.03 -21.01
N TRP A 149 3.25 -14.18 -20.34
CA TRP A 149 4.52 -14.72 -19.85
C TRP A 149 5.10 -15.63 -20.93
N LEU A 150 6.11 -15.14 -21.63
CA LEU A 150 6.77 -15.85 -22.72
C LEU A 150 7.92 -16.68 -22.19
N GLU A 151 8.06 -17.90 -22.70
CA GLU A 151 9.26 -18.70 -22.49
C GLU A 151 10.48 -18.01 -23.11
N THR A 152 11.63 -18.22 -22.51
CA THR A 152 12.92 -17.77 -23.04
C THR A 152 13.77 -18.99 -23.40
N GLU A 153 14.89 -18.76 -24.07
CA GLU A 153 15.90 -19.80 -24.33
C GLU A 153 16.56 -20.32 -23.04
N ILE A 154 16.37 -19.62 -21.91
CA ILE A 154 16.87 -20.02 -20.59
C ILE A 154 15.78 -20.86 -19.92
N PRO A 155 16.06 -22.13 -19.57
CA PRO A 155 15.09 -22.99 -18.91
C PRO A 155 14.48 -22.35 -17.66
N ASN A 156 13.16 -22.48 -17.50
CA ASN A 156 12.38 -21.96 -16.38
C ASN A 156 12.38 -20.43 -16.21
N VAL A 157 13.01 -19.67 -17.10
CA VAL A 157 12.93 -18.20 -17.09
C VAL A 157 11.86 -17.75 -18.08
N TYR A 158 10.89 -17.01 -17.56
CA TYR A 158 9.82 -16.40 -18.33
C TYR A 158 9.98 -14.88 -18.31
N VAL A 159 9.59 -14.23 -19.40
CA VAL A 159 9.56 -12.77 -19.52
C VAL A 159 8.13 -12.29 -19.69
N TYR A 160 7.73 -11.25 -18.96
CA TYR A 160 6.44 -10.61 -19.20
C TYR A 160 6.53 -9.73 -20.46
N ASP A 161 5.64 -9.97 -21.42
CA ASP A 161 5.57 -9.32 -22.73
C ASP A 161 4.96 -7.91 -22.64
N GLU A 162 5.57 -7.06 -21.82
CA GLU A 162 5.31 -5.62 -21.75
C GLU A 162 6.52 -4.93 -21.11
N ALA A 163 7.07 -3.93 -21.80
CA ALA A 163 8.08 -3.05 -21.21
C ALA A 163 7.43 -2.07 -20.22
N LEU A 164 8.02 -1.93 -19.03
CA LEU A 164 7.51 -1.13 -17.92
C LEU A 164 8.48 0.01 -17.61
N GLU A 165 8.00 1.24 -17.77
CA GLU A 165 8.82 2.44 -17.53
C GLU A 165 9.17 2.66 -16.05
N LYS A 166 8.34 2.13 -15.15
CA LYS A 166 8.57 2.20 -13.70
C LYS A 166 9.14 0.88 -13.22
N ASP A 167 10.16 0.97 -12.37
CA ASP A 167 10.78 -0.23 -11.80
C ASP A 167 9.72 -1.10 -11.09
N ALA A 168 9.67 -2.39 -11.39
CA ALA A 168 8.86 -3.34 -10.64
C ALA A 168 9.64 -3.79 -9.40
N GLY A 169 9.13 -3.47 -8.21
CA GLY A 169 9.66 -3.92 -6.93
C GLY A 169 9.37 -5.39 -6.67
N VAL A 170 8.67 -5.69 -5.58
CA VAL A 170 8.21 -7.07 -5.33
C VAL A 170 7.06 -7.43 -6.28
N LEU A 171 7.03 -8.67 -6.76
CA LEU A 171 5.84 -9.28 -7.37
C LEU A 171 5.09 -10.07 -6.30
N VAL A 172 3.78 -9.97 -6.30
CA VAL A 172 2.92 -10.67 -5.32
C VAL A 172 2.01 -11.64 -6.04
N PHE A 173 1.97 -12.87 -5.55
CA PHE A 173 1.24 -13.97 -6.18
C PHE A 173 0.05 -14.39 -5.30
N ASN A 174 -1.08 -14.72 -5.92
CA ASN A 174 -2.33 -15.16 -5.26
C ASN A 174 -2.69 -14.35 -4.01
N GLU A 175 -2.84 -13.04 -4.19
CA GLU A 175 -3.20 -12.08 -3.12
C GLU A 175 -2.23 -12.04 -1.91
N GLY A 176 -1.04 -12.61 -2.02
CA GLY A 176 -0.03 -12.64 -0.96
C GLY A 176 0.34 -14.03 -0.45
N GLU A 177 -0.14 -15.11 -1.09
CA GLU A 177 0.28 -16.49 -0.80
C GLU A 177 1.79 -16.67 -1.02
N ALA A 178 2.34 -16.02 -2.04
CA ALA A 178 3.77 -16.01 -2.32
C ALA A 178 4.22 -14.64 -2.84
N HIS A 179 5.53 -14.40 -2.82
CA HIS A 179 6.13 -13.19 -3.37
C HIS A 179 7.49 -13.47 -4.01
N SER A 180 7.90 -12.60 -4.92
CA SER A 180 9.19 -12.74 -5.60
C SER A 180 10.38 -12.34 -4.73
N ILE A 181 11.57 -12.78 -5.12
CA ILE A 181 12.85 -12.25 -4.65
C ILE A 181 13.47 -11.42 -5.79
N LYS A 182 13.48 -10.08 -5.65
CA LYS A 182 14.08 -9.19 -6.65
C LYS A 182 15.61 -9.24 -6.59
N LYS A 183 16.24 -9.62 -7.69
CA LYS A 183 17.68 -9.50 -7.92
C LYS A 183 18.03 -8.08 -8.36
N VAL A 184 19.17 -7.57 -7.86
CA VAL A 184 19.64 -6.21 -8.08
C VAL A 184 21.08 -6.26 -8.55
N ILE A 185 21.40 -5.57 -9.65
CA ILE A 185 22.76 -5.54 -10.20
C ILE A 185 23.73 -5.07 -9.12
N GLY A 186 24.84 -5.81 -8.95
CA GLY A 186 25.89 -5.49 -7.98
C GLY A 186 25.61 -5.95 -6.55
N ILE A 187 24.46 -6.58 -6.29
CA ILE A 187 24.17 -7.28 -5.02
C ILE A 187 24.37 -8.78 -5.23
N ASP A 188 25.04 -9.43 -4.29
CA ASP A 188 25.32 -10.88 -4.30
C ASP A 188 25.95 -11.39 -5.60
N GLY A 189 26.74 -10.54 -6.26
CA GLY A 189 27.40 -10.87 -7.53
C GLY A 189 26.49 -10.93 -8.75
N PHE A 190 25.22 -10.53 -8.66
CA PHE A 190 24.30 -10.51 -9.80
C PHE A 190 24.72 -9.44 -10.82
N SER A 191 24.92 -9.87 -12.07
CA SER A 191 25.40 -9.01 -13.17
C SER A 191 24.27 -8.32 -13.93
N GLY A 192 23.03 -8.77 -13.74
CA GLY A 192 21.88 -8.32 -14.54
C GLY A 192 21.52 -9.26 -15.68
N ALA A 193 22.13 -10.45 -15.75
CA ALA A 193 21.75 -11.46 -16.73
C ALA A 193 20.59 -12.33 -16.22
N ALA A 194 19.52 -12.46 -17.00
CA ALA A 194 18.38 -13.32 -16.64
C ALA A 194 18.79 -14.80 -16.45
N SER A 195 19.89 -15.25 -17.07
CA SER A 195 20.46 -16.59 -16.88
C SER A 195 21.03 -16.84 -15.49
N GLU A 196 21.18 -15.80 -14.66
CA GLU A 196 21.65 -15.91 -13.28
C GLU A 196 20.51 -16.08 -12.26
N LEU A 197 19.25 -16.04 -12.70
CA LEU A 197 18.10 -16.41 -11.88
C LEU A 197 18.08 -17.94 -11.73
N LYS A 198 18.01 -18.45 -10.49
CA LYS A 198 18.23 -19.88 -10.19
C LYS A 198 17.18 -20.48 -9.26
N ASN A 199 16.55 -19.65 -8.42
CA ASN A 199 15.58 -20.12 -7.43
C ASN A 199 14.18 -19.70 -7.83
N ASP A 200 13.19 -20.52 -7.47
CA ASP A 200 11.79 -20.22 -7.74
C ASP A 200 11.41 -18.82 -7.21
N LEU A 201 10.72 -18.07 -8.06
CA LEU A 201 10.26 -16.70 -7.83
C LEU A 201 11.39 -15.65 -7.70
N GLU A 202 12.64 -15.98 -8.03
CA GLU A 202 13.63 -14.93 -8.30
C GLU A 202 13.21 -14.14 -9.54
N MET A 203 13.17 -12.83 -9.41
CA MET A 203 12.80 -11.93 -10.50
C MET A 203 13.89 -10.88 -10.72
N TYR A 204 13.95 -10.39 -11.95
CA TYR A 204 14.75 -9.23 -12.31
C TYR A 204 13.94 -8.38 -13.28
N HIS A 205 13.90 -7.09 -13.01
CA HIS A 205 13.33 -6.14 -13.94
C HIS A 205 14.47 -5.54 -14.76
N ASP A 206 14.56 -5.93 -16.02
CA ASP A 206 15.72 -5.66 -16.87
C ASP A 206 15.89 -4.16 -17.11
N VAL A 207 17.05 -3.60 -16.78
CA VAL A 207 17.30 -2.16 -16.90
C VAL A 207 17.37 -1.66 -18.35
N ASN A 208 17.66 -2.54 -19.30
CA ASN A 208 17.77 -2.20 -20.72
C ASN A 208 16.47 -2.51 -21.47
N ASP A 209 15.95 -3.71 -21.28
CA ASP A 209 14.76 -4.21 -21.97
C ASP A 209 13.46 -3.78 -21.28
N LYS A 210 13.53 -3.33 -20.02
CA LYS A 210 12.40 -2.88 -19.19
C LYS A 210 11.31 -3.92 -19.00
N ARG A 211 11.60 -5.20 -19.27
CA ARG A 211 10.67 -6.31 -19.04
C ARG A 211 11.03 -7.05 -17.77
N VAL A 212 10.02 -7.65 -17.15
CA VAL A 212 10.19 -8.45 -15.94
C VAL A 212 10.51 -9.88 -16.34
N CYS A 213 11.69 -10.35 -15.94
CA CYS A 213 12.09 -11.75 -16.01
C CYS A 213 11.79 -12.41 -14.65
N LEU A 214 11.27 -13.64 -14.69
CA LEU A 214 10.93 -14.43 -13.50
C LEU A 214 11.40 -15.87 -13.73
N PHE A 215 12.18 -16.40 -12.78
CA PHE A 215 12.45 -17.81 -12.70
C PHE A 215 11.27 -18.52 -12.03
N SER A 216 10.75 -19.54 -12.71
CA SER A 216 9.52 -20.24 -12.35
C SER A 216 9.70 -21.73 -12.67
N ASP A 217 10.10 -22.52 -11.67
CA ASP A 217 10.48 -23.93 -11.87
C ASP A 217 9.30 -24.88 -12.06
N SER A 218 8.10 -24.40 -11.77
CA SER A 218 6.86 -25.18 -11.77
C SER A 218 5.91 -24.76 -12.90
N GLY A 219 6.47 -24.27 -14.02
CA GLY A 219 5.73 -23.92 -15.24
C GLY A 219 5.47 -22.42 -15.40
N ASN A 220 4.59 -22.06 -16.35
CA ASN A 220 4.32 -20.67 -16.69
C ASN A 220 3.69 -19.91 -15.50
N PRO A 221 4.16 -18.70 -15.13
CA PRO A 221 3.62 -17.95 -14.00
C PRO A 221 2.11 -17.71 -14.05
N ALA A 222 1.54 -17.45 -15.22
CA ALA A 222 0.09 -17.25 -15.37
C ALA A 222 -0.71 -18.55 -15.25
N ASP A 223 -0.07 -19.72 -15.37
CA ASP A 223 -0.67 -21.04 -15.09
C ASP A 223 -0.61 -21.40 -13.60
N ARG A 224 0.43 -20.96 -12.91
CA ARG A 224 0.65 -21.23 -11.48
C ARG A 224 -0.19 -20.37 -10.56
N PHE A 225 -0.41 -19.11 -10.92
CA PHE A 225 -0.99 -18.11 -10.03
C PHE A 225 -2.25 -17.49 -10.64
N SER A 226 -3.35 -17.39 -9.88
CA SER A 226 -4.58 -16.71 -10.30
C SER A 226 -4.45 -15.20 -10.30
N SER A 227 -3.53 -14.65 -9.50
CA SER A 227 -3.19 -13.23 -9.51
C SER A 227 -1.69 -13.01 -9.43
N ILE A 228 -1.18 -12.04 -10.20
CA ILE A 228 0.18 -11.53 -10.08
C ILE A 228 0.11 -10.01 -10.04
N GLU A 229 0.60 -9.39 -8.99
CA GLU A 229 0.60 -7.93 -8.83
C GLU A 229 2.04 -7.43 -8.92
N PHE A 230 2.29 -6.50 -9.84
CA PHE A 230 3.61 -5.84 -9.95
C PHE A 230 3.59 -4.56 -9.11
N CYS A 231 4.42 -4.50 -8.07
CA CYS A 231 4.57 -3.30 -7.25
C CYS A 231 5.47 -2.28 -7.97
N LEU A 232 4.90 -1.43 -8.82
CA LEU A 232 5.66 -0.47 -9.63
C LEU A 232 6.10 0.75 -8.82
N LYS A 233 7.28 1.32 -9.13
CA LYS A 233 7.92 2.47 -8.48
C LYS A 233 7.07 3.75 -8.55
N ASP A 234 6.05 3.82 -7.71
CA ASP A 234 5.16 4.94 -7.50
C ASP A 234 4.49 4.86 -6.12
N HIS A 235 4.00 6.00 -5.64
CA HIS A 235 3.15 6.04 -4.44
C HIS A 235 1.74 5.58 -4.80
N ILE A 236 1.05 4.88 -3.89
CA ILE A 236 -0.37 4.57 -4.09
C ILE A 236 -1.20 5.84 -3.83
N ILE A 237 -0.89 6.54 -2.74
CA ILE A 237 -1.47 7.83 -2.39
C ILE A 237 -0.34 8.84 -2.20
N ARG A 238 -0.43 9.99 -2.87
CA ARG A 238 0.41 11.15 -2.59
C ARG A 238 -0.41 12.26 -1.96
N THR A 239 0.07 12.79 -0.85
CA THR A 239 -0.57 13.94 -0.20
C THR A 239 -0.17 15.25 -0.90
N LYS A 240 -1.12 16.18 -0.99
CA LYS A 240 -0.91 17.53 -1.51
C LYS A 240 -1.69 18.53 -0.66
N GLY A 241 -1.01 19.10 0.31
CA GLY A 241 -1.57 20.07 1.26
C GLY A 241 -1.48 19.57 2.70
N ASN A 242 -2.21 20.24 3.59
CA ASN A 242 -2.26 19.96 5.03
C ASN A 242 -3.66 19.49 5.43
N ASP A 243 -3.81 18.98 6.66
CA ASP A 243 -5.11 18.63 7.25
C ASP A 243 -5.86 17.58 6.41
N ILE A 244 -5.26 16.39 6.27
CA ILE A 244 -5.77 15.27 5.45
C ILE A 244 -6.09 14.10 6.37
N LEU A 245 -7.27 13.49 6.20
CA LEU A 245 -7.60 12.20 6.80
C LEU A 245 -7.67 11.14 5.71
N ILE A 246 -6.99 10.01 5.92
CA ILE A 246 -7.15 8.79 5.14
C ILE A 246 -7.62 7.72 6.11
N ASP A 247 -8.83 7.21 5.90
CA ASP A 247 -9.51 6.33 6.85
C ASP A 247 -10.12 5.13 6.11
N ASN A 248 -10.13 3.96 6.72
CA ASN A 248 -10.94 2.83 6.25
C ASN A 248 -10.64 2.31 4.83
N LEU A 249 -9.40 2.42 4.34
CA LEU A 249 -8.98 1.96 3.01
C LEU A 249 -8.02 0.76 3.08
N CYS A 250 -8.04 -0.10 2.06
CA CYS A 250 -7.03 -1.12 1.82
C CYS A 250 -6.04 -0.60 0.78
N ILE A 251 -4.77 -0.41 1.14
CA ILE A 251 -3.73 0.23 0.34
C ILE A 251 -2.61 -0.78 0.10
N LYS A 252 -2.52 -1.34 -1.12
CA LYS A 252 -1.59 -2.44 -1.43
C LYS A 252 -0.91 -2.33 -2.79
N TYR A 253 0.14 -3.13 -2.97
CA TYR A 253 0.77 -3.39 -4.26
C TYR A 253 1.44 -2.18 -4.93
N GLY A 254 2.04 -1.29 -4.14
CA GLY A 254 2.82 -0.14 -4.61
C GLY A 254 4.31 -0.43 -4.52
N GLY A 255 5.11 0.02 -5.49
CA GLY A 255 6.57 -0.22 -5.48
C GLY A 255 7.38 0.81 -4.70
N ALA A 256 6.79 1.95 -4.35
CA ALA A 256 7.39 2.96 -3.49
C ALA A 256 6.68 2.99 -2.13
N HIS A 257 5.72 3.90 -1.92
CA HIS A 257 5.03 4.08 -0.63
C HIS A 257 3.54 3.81 -0.75
N GLY A 258 2.91 3.39 0.35
CA GLY A 258 1.46 3.37 0.45
C GLY A 258 0.94 4.81 0.42
N ILE A 259 1.40 5.61 1.38
CA ILE A 259 1.17 7.05 1.44
C ILE A 259 2.51 7.77 1.42
N GLY A 260 2.78 8.57 0.39
CA GLY A 260 3.98 9.39 0.26
C GLY A 260 3.66 10.88 0.45
N SER A 261 4.38 11.54 1.36
CA SER A 261 4.23 12.96 1.66
C SER A 261 5.56 13.69 1.68
N GLY A 262 5.54 14.96 1.27
CA GLY A 262 6.58 15.93 1.66
C GLY A 262 6.28 16.51 3.05
N THR A 263 6.85 17.67 3.39
CA THR A 263 6.50 18.44 4.60
C THR A 263 4.98 18.61 4.72
N ILE A 264 4.42 18.23 5.87
CA ILE A 264 2.97 18.21 6.11
C ILE A 264 2.59 18.51 7.56
N SER A 265 1.46 19.18 7.77
CA SER A 265 0.81 19.36 9.07
C SER A 265 -0.59 18.72 9.03
N GLY A 266 -0.96 17.94 10.03
CA GLY A 266 -2.32 17.41 10.16
C GLY A 266 -2.64 16.20 9.27
N LEU A 267 -1.69 15.28 9.03
CA LEU A 267 -1.97 14.01 8.36
C LEU A 267 -2.43 12.99 9.40
N LYS A 268 -3.66 12.47 9.21
CA LYS A 268 -4.23 11.40 10.02
C LYS A 268 -4.48 10.18 9.15
N VAL A 269 -4.04 9.02 9.58
CA VAL A 269 -4.27 7.74 8.90
C VAL A 269 -4.84 6.75 9.89
N THR A 270 -6.07 6.33 9.69
CA THR A 270 -6.81 5.47 10.63
C THR A 270 -7.44 4.29 9.94
N ASN A 271 -7.62 3.17 10.65
CA ASN A 271 -8.44 2.06 10.17
C ASN A 271 -8.03 1.51 8.80
N CYS A 272 -6.77 1.67 8.39
CA CYS A 272 -6.31 1.28 7.06
C CYS A 272 -5.59 -0.07 7.09
N GLU A 273 -5.75 -0.83 6.02
CA GLU A 273 -4.96 -2.02 5.77
C GLU A 273 -3.84 -1.65 4.79
N PHE A 274 -2.60 -1.98 5.11
CA PHE A 274 -1.43 -1.83 4.26
C PHE A 274 -0.84 -3.20 3.96
N GLY A 275 -0.26 -3.36 2.77
CA GLY A 275 0.42 -4.61 2.46
C GLY A 275 1.13 -4.58 1.13
N TRP A 276 2.25 -5.31 1.07
CA TRP A 276 2.98 -5.50 -0.18
C TRP A 276 3.39 -4.18 -0.84
N ILE A 277 4.08 -3.35 -0.07
CA ILE A 277 4.56 -2.05 -0.50
C ILE A 277 6.09 -2.07 -0.53
N GLY A 278 6.66 -1.63 -1.66
CA GLY A 278 8.09 -1.42 -1.80
C GLY A 278 8.80 -2.39 -2.74
N GLY A 279 10.12 -2.43 -2.55
CA GLY A 279 11.03 -3.30 -3.28
C GLY A 279 11.56 -2.68 -4.57
N SER A 280 11.07 -1.52 -5.00
CA SER A 280 11.64 -0.82 -6.16
C SER A 280 13.00 -0.22 -5.81
N ILE A 281 13.82 0.07 -6.83
CA ILE A 281 15.10 0.75 -6.68
C ILE A 281 14.88 2.24 -6.43
N GLN A 282 15.35 2.77 -5.29
CA GLN A 282 15.37 4.20 -4.98
C GLN A 282 16.47 4.88 -5.80
N GLY A 283 17.70 4.36 -5.69
CA GLY A 283 18.90 4.80 -6.39
C GLY A 283 20.08 3.88 -6.09
N GLY A 284 20.96 3.68 -7.08
CA GLY A 284 22.04 2.68 -6.97
C GLY A 284 21.47 1.28 -6.71
N THR A 285 21.97 0.62 -5.66
CA THR A 285 21.49 -0.69 -5.20
C THR A 285 20.44 -0.60 -4.09
N THR A 286 20.12 0.61 -3.62
CA THR A 286 19.18 0.82 -2.52
C THR A 286 17.75 0.59 -2.99
N ARG A 287 17.06 -0.35 -2.33
CA ARG A 287 15.62 -0.54 -2.46
C ARG A 287 14.88 0.20 -1.34
N TYR A 288 13.62 0.55 -1.58
CA TYR A 288 12.81 1.29 -0.63
C TYR A 288 11.35 0.82 -0.64
N GLY A 289 10.66 1.13 0.44
CA GLY A 289 9.21 1.11 0.50
C GLY A 289 8.66 1.10 1.91
N ASN A 290 7.78 2.06 2.17
CA ASN A 290 7.21 2.37 3.47
C ASN A 290 5.69 2.42 3.32
N ALA A 291 4.96 1.88 4.30
CA ALA A 291 3.50 1.99 4.30
C ALA A 291 3.07 3.47 4.27
N ILE A 292 3.70 4.29 5.11
CA ILE A 292 3.50 5.74 5.18
C ILE A 292 4.87 6.40 5.33
N GLU A 293 5.18 7.36 4.46
CA GLU A 293 6.41 8.15 4.52
C GLU A 293 6.12 9.65 4.49
N ILE A 294 6.80 10.39 5.37
CA ILE A 294 6.89 11.84 5.32
C ILE A 294 8.36 12.22 5.13
N TRP A 295 8.69 12.74 3.95
CA TRP A 295 10.01 13.27 3.65
C TRP A 295 10.03 14.78 3.85
N GLY A 296 10.38 15.21 5.07
CA GLY A 296 10.42 16.61 5.47
C GLY A 296 9.93 16.81 6.91
N SER A 297 9.60 18.05 7.27
CA SER A 297 9.06 18.35 8.60
C SER A 297 7.61 17.87 8.74
N CYS A 298 7.24 17.36 9.90
CA CYS A 298 5.87 16.96 10.21
C CYS A 298 5.37 17.62 11.50
N ARG A 299 4.05 17.89 11.56
CA ARG A 299 3.34 18.34 12.76
C ARG A 299 1.93 17.78 12.78
N ASP A 300 1.37 17.50 13.95
CA ASP A 300 0.00 16.99 14.10
C ASP A 300 -0.26 15.72 13.26
N TYR A 301 0.71 14.80 13.29
CA TYR A 301 0.65 13.52 12.60
C TYR A 301 0.09 12.43 13.52
N TYR A 302 -0.81 11.61 12.99
CA TYR A 302 -1.47 10.55 13.77
C TYR A 302 -1.70 9.32 12.89
N VAL A 303 -1.21 8.16 13.34
CA VAL A 303 -1.49 6.85 12.73
C VAL A 303 -2.00 5.94 13.82
N ASP A 304 -3.14 5.32 13.56
CA ASP A 304 -3.84 4.53 14.57
C ASP A 304 -4.73 3.47 13.93
N HIS A 305 -4.94 2.34 14.61
CA HIS A 305 -5.71 1.20 14.09
C HIS A 305 -5.40 0.85 12.62
N CYS A 306 -4.12 0.77 12.26
CA CYS A 306 -3.69 0.32 10.92
C CYS A 306 -2.94 -1.01 11.03
N TYR A 307 -3.12 -1.89 10.05
CA TYR A 307 -2.50 -3.22 9.97
C TYR A 307 -1.79 -3.41 8.64
#